data_AF-A0A2V8L7U2-F1
#
_entry.id   AF-A0A2V8L7U2-F1
#
_cell.length_a   1.000
_cell.length_b   1.000
_cell.length_c   1.000
_cell.angle_alpha   90.00
_cell.angle_beta   90.00
_cell.angle_gamma   90.00
#
_symmetry.space_group_name_H-M   'P 1'
#
loop_
_entity.id
_entity.type
_entity.pdbx_description
1 polymer ?
#
loop_
_entity_poly.entity_id
_entity_poly.type
_entity_poly.pdbx_seq_one_letter_code
_entity_poly.pdbx_strand_id
1 'polypeptide(L)'
;MQSVTHQVGSEKLQQIFSTAENVLVLTGAGVSAESGVPTFRGGGNTAVWKGMPFEIISSVGMLERDLPAVWEWFNYRRESLQTLKPNPAHETIAQWQ
;
A
#
# COMPACT_ATOMS: atom_id res chain seq x y z
N MET A 1 17.01 -31.31 3.91
CA MET A 1 16.47 -29.95 4.11
C MET A 1 17.04 -29.08 2.99
N GLN A 2 16.38 -29.06 1.83
CA GLN A 2 16.87 -28.34 0.66
C GLN A 2 16.47 -26.87 0.78
N SER A 3 17.49 -26.01 0.81
CA SER A 3 17.35 -24.56 0.69
C SER A 3 16.85 -24.24 -0.72
N VAL A 4 15.67 -23.66 -0.84
CA VAL A 4 15.15 -23.15 -2.12
C VAL A 4 15.80 -21.79 -2.36
N THR A 5 16.85 -21.77 -3.17
CA THR A 5 17.50 -20.55 -3.64
C THR A 5 16.59 -19.83 -4.64
N HIS A 6 16.13 -18.63 -4.28
CA HIS A 6 15.33 -17.69 -5.10
C HIS A 6 16.11 -17.08 -6.29
N GLN A 7 16.98 -17.83 -6.96
CA GLN A 7 17.87 -17.29 -8.00
C GLN A 7 17.23 -17.35 -9.41
N VAL A 8 16.32 -18.31 -9.65
CA VAL A 8 15.70 -18.54 -10.97
C VAL A 8 14.61 -17.50 -11.33
N GLY A 9 14.12 -16.74 -10.35
CA GLY A 9 13.03 -15.77 -10.55
C GLY A 9 13.45 -14.45 -11.19
N SER A 10 14.64 -13.93 -10.87
CA SER A 10 15.06 -12.59 -11.29
C SER A 10 15.52 -12.53 -12.74
N GLU A 11 16.30 -13.51 -13.22
CA GLU A 11 16.80 -13.54 -14.60
C GLU A 11 15.66 -13.65 -15.62
N LYS A 12 14.69 -14.52 -15.36
CA LYS A 12 13.50 -14.66 -16.20
C LYS A 12 12.64 -13.39 -16.20
N LEU A 13 12.51 -12.72 -15.05
CA LEU A 13 11.80 -11.44 -14.95
C LEU A 13 12.50 -10.36 -15.76
N GLN A 14 13.83 -10.26 -15.66
CA GLN A 14 14.63 -9.31 -16.44
C GLN A 14 14.47 -9.54 -17.94
N GLN A 15 14.45 -10.81 -18.38
CA GLN A 15 14.25 -11.13 -19.79
C GLN A 15 12.86 -10.70 -20.28
N ILE A 16 11.79 -10.99 -19.51
CA ILE A 16 10.44 -10.54 -19.84
C ILE A 16 10.38 -9.01 -19.92
N PHE A 17 10.97 -8.30 -18.94
CA PHE A 17 11.01 -6.84 -18.93
C PHE A 17 11.81 -6.27 -20.10
N SER A 18 12.90 -6.92 -20.53
CA SER A 18 13.75 -6.44 -21.61
C SER A 18 13.06 -6.39 -22.99
N THR A 19 12.00 -7.19 -23.18
CA THR A 19 11.24 -7.26 -24.43
C THR A 19 9.82 -6.72 -24.29
N ALA A 20 9.42 -6.22 -23.12
CA ALA A 20 8.06 -5.76 -22.89
C ALA A 20 7.86 -4.35 -23.48
N GLU A 21 6.91 -4.23 -24.40
CA GLU A 21 6.55 -2.94 -25.01
C GLU A 21 5.53 -2.16 -24.16
N ASN A 22 4.72 -2.87 -23.37
CA ASN A 22 3.67 -2.30 -22.54
C ASN A 22 3.66 -3.02 -21.19
N VAL A 23 3.85 -2.28 -20.12
CA VAL A 23 3.92 -2.84 -18.77
C VAL A 23 2.98 -2.08 -17.86
N LEU A 24 2.14 -2.83 -17.13
CA LEU A 24 1.21 -2.32 -16.12
C LEU A 24 1.73 -2.67 -14.74
N VAL A 25 1.82 -1.67 -13.86
CA VAL A 25 2.16 -1.88 -12.44
C VAL A 25 0.90 -1.80 -11.60
N LEU A 26 0.48 -2.93 -11.03
CA LEU A 26 -0.62 -3.00 -10.07
C LEU A 26 -0.07 -2.96 -8.64
N THR A 27 -0.32 -1.86 -7.93
CA THR A 27 0.11 -1.68 -6.54
C THR A 27 -1.06 -1.71 -5.56
N GLY A 28 -0.79 -2.10 -4.31
CA GLY A 28 -1.70 -1.89 -3.18
C GLY A 28 -1.01 -1.13 -2.05
N ALA A 29 -1.69 -0.97 -0.90
CA ALA A 29 -1.15 -0.24 0.26
C ALA A 29 0.22 -0.77 0.75
N GLY A 30 0.56 -2.02 0.44
CA GLY A 30 1.86 -2.62 0.77
C GLY A 30 3.04 -1.87 0.17
N VAL A 31 2.91 -1.27 -1.03
CA VAL A 31 3.99 -0.47 -1.64
C VAL A 31 4.37 0.73 -0.77
N SER A 32 3.42 1.27 -0.01
CA SER A 32 3.63 2.43 0.87
C SER A 32 3.92 2.06 2.32
N ALA A 33 3.91 0.77 2.67
CA ALA A 33 4.21 0.32 4.03
C ALA A 33 5.63 0.72 4.46
N GLU A 34 6.61 0.59 3.55
CA GLU A 34 8.01 1.02 3.80
C GLU A 34 8.17 2.54 3.90
N SER A 35 7.19 3.32 3.41
CA SER A 35 7.11 4.77 3.64
C SER A 35 6.50 5.12 5.01
N GLY A 36 6.15 4.12 5.83
CA GLY A 36 5.48 4.31 7.12
C GLY A 36 3.97 4.49 7.02
N VAL A 37 3.35 4.30 5.83
CA VAL A 37 1.90 4.42 5.67
C VAL A 37 1.19 3.24 6.34
N PRO A 38 0.25 3.47 7.28
CA PRO A 38 -0.53 2.40 7.87
C PRO A 38 -1.39 1.70 6.81
N THR A 39 -1.23 0.39 6.69
CA THR A 39 -2.00 -0.46 5.77
C THR A 39 -3.20 -1.08 6.47
N PHE A 40 -4.20 -1.53 5.71
CA PHE A 40 -5.42 -2.13 6.27
C PHE A 40 -5.17 -3.48 6.97
N ARG A 41 -4.04 -4.14 6.70
CA ARG A 41 -3.74 -5.52 7.14
C ARG A 41 -2.32 -5.68 7.72
N GLY A 42 -1.65 -4.60 8.10
CA GLY A 42 -0.23 -4.60 8.47
C GLY A 42 0.07 -5.27 9.81
N GLY A 43 1.07 -6.17 9.84
CA GLY A 43 1.64 -6.71 11.09
C GLY A 43 0.80 -7.78 11.80
N GLY A 44 -0.19 -8.38 11.12
CA GLY A 44 -1.05 -9.44 11.69
C GLY A 44 -2.21 -8.94 12.54
N ASN A 45 -2.31 -7.62 12.78
CA ASN A 45 -3.42 -6.98 13.47
C ASN A 45 -4.18 -6.06 12.52
N THR A 46 -5.50 -5.96 12.70
CA THR A 46 -6.35 -5.01 11.96
C THR A 46 -5.99 -3.58 12.37
N ALA A 47 -5.69 -2.71 11.40
CA ALA A 47 -5.46 -1.30 11.68
C ALA A 47 -6.74 -0.65 12.21
N VAL A 48 -6.61 0.09 13.32
CA VAL A 48 -7.73 0.76 14.00
C VAL A 48 -7.47 2.25 14.17
N TRP A 49 -8.53 3.06 14.09
CA TRP A 49 -8.53 4.47 14.46
C TRP A 49 -9.63 4.69 15.50
N LYS A 50 -9.26 5.25 16.66
CA LYS A 50 -10.15 5.39 17.83
C LYS A 50 -10.87 4.08 18.21
N GLY A 51 -10.18 2.95 18.07
CA GLY A 51 -10.73 1.61 18.34
C GLY A 51 -11.63 1.04 17.23
N MET A 52 -11.89 1.79 16.14
CA MET A 52 -12.67 1.30 15.00
C MET A 52 -11.75 0.77 13.89
N PRO A 53 -11.99 -0.43 13.33
CA PRO A 53 -11.24 -0.93 12.19
C PRO A 53 -11.32 0.03 10.99
N PHE A 54 -10.20 0.20 10.28
CA PHE A 54 -10.13 1.04 9.07
C PHE A 54 -11.21 0.66 8.05
N GLU A 55 -11.42 -0.64 7.83
CA GLU A 55 -12.45 -1.16 6.92
C GLU A 55 -13.88 -0.75 7.31
N ILE A 56 -14.15 -0.61 8.61
CA ILE A 56 -15.47 -0.21 9.11
C ILE A 56 -15.66 1.30 8.98
N ILE A 57 -14.69 2.10 9.45
CA ILE A 57 -14.78 3.57 9.39
C ILE A 57 -14.78 4.10 7.95
N SER A 58 -14.19 3.36 7.00
CA SER A 58 -14.16 3.72 5.58
C SER A 58 -15.31 3.16 4.74
N SER A 59 -16.31 2.53 5.36
CA SER A 59 -17.39 1.85 4.64
C SER A 59 -18.52 2.80 4.23
N VAL A 60 -19.27 2.42 3.18
CA VAL A 60 -20.50 3.14 2.77
C VAL A 60 -21.52 3.17 3.90
N GLY A 61 -21.69 2.08 4.64
CA GLY A 61 -22.59 2.05 5.80
C GLY A 61 -22.19 3.05 6.89
N MET A 62 -20.91 3.38 7.02
CA MET A 62 -20.46 4.41 7.95
C MET A 62 -20.70 5.83 7.42
N LEU A 63 -20.61 6.05 6.10
CA LEU A 63 -21.00 7.32 5.48
C LEU A 63 -22.48 7.65 5.77
N GLU A 64 -23.36 6.65 5.67
CA GLU A 64 -24.79 6.80 5.95
C GLU A 64 -25.09 6.98 7.44
N ARG A 65 -24.34 6.27 8.30
CA ARG A 65 -24.54 6.29 9.76
C ARG A 65 -23.99 7.56 10.41
N ASP A 66 -22.78 7.96 10.05
CA ASP A 66 -22.03 9.03 10.72
C ASP A 66 -20.96 9.62 9.79
N LEU A 67 -21.44 10.44 8.85
CA LEU A 67 -20.59 11.19 7.92
C LEU A 67 -19.52 12.06 8.62
N PRO A 68 -19.81 12.78 9.73
CA PRO A 68 -18.80 13.53 10.46
C PRO A 68 -17.61 12.68 10.93
N ALA A 69 -17.83 11.50 11.49
CA ALA A 69 -16.75 10.61 11.91
C ALA A 69 -15.90 10.11 10.72
N VAL A 70 -16.53 9.85 9.56
CA VAL A 70 -15.78 9.50 8.34
C VAL A 70 -14.88 10.65 7.89
N TRP A 71 -15.41 11.88 7.90
CA TRP A 71 -14.61 13.07 7.57
C TRP A 71 -13.45 13.28 8.53
N GLU A 72 -13.68 13.12 9.83
CA GLU A 72 -12.62 13.21 10.84
C GLU A 72 -11.53 12.16 10.59
N TRP A 73 -11.91 10.93 10.25
CA TRP A 73 -10.96 9.88 9.90
C TRP A 73 -10.13 10.22 8.65
N PHE A 74 -10.76 10.72 7.58
CA PHE A 74 -10.04 11.16 6.38
C PHE A 74 -9.12 12.37 6.65
N ASN A 75 -9.53 13.30 7.51
CA ASN A 75 -8.68 14.42 7.92
C ASN A 75 -7.44 13.93 8.69
N TYR A 76 -7.63 13.06 9.68
CA TYR A 76 -6.53 12.40 10.37
C TYR A 76 -5.58 11.69 9.39
N ARG A 77 -6.13 10.93 8.42
CA ARG A 77 -5.33 10.27 7.37
C ARG A 77 -4.50 11.29 6.60
N ARG A 78 -5.10 12.38 6.11
CA ARG A 78 -4.38 13.43 5.36
C ARG A 78 -3.22 14.00 6.19
N GLU A 79 -3.46 14.35 7.44
CA GLU A 79 -2.44 14.90 8.35
C GLU A 79 -1.31 13.90 8.61
N SER A 80 -1.64 12.63 8.89
CA SER A 80 -0.66 11.57 9.15
C SER A 80 0.28 11.29 7.98
N LEU A 81 -0.15 11.62 6.75
CA LEU A 81 0.62 11.39 5.53
C LEU A 81 1.52 12.57 5.15
N GLN A 82 1.31 13.77 5.72
CA GLN A 82 2.00 14.99 5.26
C GLN A 82 3.53 14.94 5.40
N THR A 83 4.03 14.21 6.40
CA THR A 83 5.47 14.13 6.70
C THR A 83 6.16 12.96 6.01
N LEU A 84 5.40 12.03 5.42
CA LEU A 84 5.93 10.82 4.80
C LEU A 84 6.48 11.12 3.41
N LYS A 85 7.44 10.30 2.97
CA LYS A 85 8.11 10.44 1.68
C LYS A 85 7.95 9.17 0.84
N PRO A 86 7.98 9.30 -0.50
CA PRO A 86 8.11 8.14 -1.37
C PRO A 86 9.33 7.30 -0.97
N ASN A 87 9.19 5.98 -1.03
CA ASN A 87 10.28 5.03 -0.83
C ASN A 87 10.87 4.61 -2.20
N PRO A 88 11.96 3.82 -2.22
CA PRO A 88 12.62 3.41 -3.46
C PRO A 88 11.71 2.71 -4.48
N ALA A 89 10.65 2.00 -4.05
CA ALA A 89 9.71 1.38 -4.97
C ALA A 89 8.91 2.42 -5.76
N HIS A 90 8.43 3.48 -5.09
CA HIS A 90 7.74 4.58 -5.76
C HIS A 90 8.68 5.33 -6.72
N GLU A 91 9.90 5.63 -6.27
CA GLU A 91 10.91 6.32 -7.08
C GLU A 91 11.28 5.50 -8.33
N THR A 92 11.44 4.19 -8.18
CA THR A 92 11.75 3.29 -9.30
C THR A 92 10.61 3.25 -10.31
N ILE A 93 9.37 3.11 -9.87
CA ILE A 93 8.19 3.14 -10.76
C ILE A 93 8.11 4.50 -11.48
N ALA A 94 8.36 5.60 -10.74
CA ALA A 94 8.26 6.94 -11.29
C ALA A 94 9.37 7.27 -12.30
N GLN A 95 10.57 6.74 -12.12
CA GLN A 95 11.70 6.90 -13.05
C GLN A 95 11.62 6.00 -14.28
N TRP A 96 10.86 4.91 -14.18
CA TRP A 96 10.76 3.91 -15.24
C TRP A 96 9.69 4.24 -16.31
N GLN A 97 8.71 5.10 -15.99
CA GLN A 97 7.75 5.65 -16.97
C GLN A 97 8.41 6.72 -17.86
#